data_AF-A0A662D246-F1
#
_entry.id   AF-A0A662D246-F1
#
_cell.length_a   1.000
_cell.length_b   1.000
_cell.length_c   1.000
_cell.angle_alpha   90.00
_cell.angle_beta   90.00
_cell.angle_gamma   90.00
#
_symmetry.space_group_name_H-M   'P 1'
#
loop_
_entity.id
_entity.type
_entity.pdbx_description
1 polymer ?
#
loop_
_entity_poly.entity_id
_entity_poly.type
_entity_poly.pdbx_seq_one_letter_code
_entity_poly.pdbx_strand_id
1 'polypeptide(L)'
;KETDERRGKGTWEKICRARENLYKAGVLQGFSITVTRENAEIVTSDEFIDDLIERNVSFGWYFIYIPIGKNPKVDFMPTPEQRNHLREKVWKWRSTKPIFIGDFWNDGPWVGGCIAGGRKYFHINALGDIEPCVFIHFATDNIFDLWKKGKGLRDAIVSPFFMDIRKHQLTNDNWLTPCTIIDKPEFLREVVKTHNAHPTHKGAETIIQGEIADYLDKYARELDKITRPEFEKMAKGEYDSSVVQLSKVMKNHREKNKKEYEIQNRGVEE
;
A
#
# COMPACT_ATOMS: atom_id res chain seq x y z
N LYS A 1 -14.13 8.51 -19.95
CA LYS A 1 -13.04 8.53 -20.97
C LYS A 1 -11.82 7.77 -20.43
N GLU A 2 -11.40 8.12 -19.23
CA GLU A 2 -10.28 7.66 -18.42
C GLU A 2 -10.16 6.11 -18.34
N THR A 3 -11.27 5.42 -18.09
CA THR A 3 -11.27 3.94 -18.02
C THR A 3 -11.03 3.30 -19.39
N ASP A 4 -11.66 3.85 -20.43
CA ASP A 4 -11.64 3.28 -21.78
C ASP A 4 -10.28 3.49 -22.45
N GLU A 5 -9.63 4.62 -22.23
CA GLU A 5 -8.29 4.90 -22.78
C GLU A 5 -7.25 3.92 -22.25
N ARG A 6 -7.35 3.51 -20.99
CA ARG A 6 -6.41 2.57 -20.37
C ARG A 6 -6.78 1.11 -20.56
N ARG A 7 -8.08 0.78 -20.59
CA ARG A 7 -8.58 -0.61 -20.54
C ARG A 7 -9.34 -1.05 -21.80
N GLY A 8 -9.38 -0.21 -22.83
CA GLY A 8 -10.07 -0.47 -24.09
C GLY A 8 -11.48 0.12 -24.15
N LYS A 9 -11.92 0.44 -25.37
CA LYS A 9 -13.21 1.07 -25.65
C LYS A 9 -14.38 0.23 -25.13
N GLY A 10 -15.34 0.88 -24.46
CA GLY A 10 -16.54 0.27 -23.90
C GLY A 10 -16.31 -0.49 -22.58
N THR A 11 -15.11 -0.43 -22.01
CA THR A 11 -14.81 -1.13 -20.76
C THR A 11 -15.55 -0.51 -19.58
N TRP A 12 -15.69 0.82 -19.53
CA TRP A 12 -16.48 1.49 -18.49
C TRP A 12 -17.93 0.98 -18.46
N GLU A 13 -18.58 0.93 -19.63
CA GLU A 13 -19.97 0.51 -19.74
C GLU A 13 -20.15 -0.97 -19.33
N LYS A 14 -19.21 -1.84 -19.72
CA LYS A 14 -19.19 -3.25 -19.28
C LYS A 14 -19.06 -3.37 -17.77
N ILE A 15 -18.20 -2.56 -17.14
CA ILE A 15 -18.03 -2.52 -15.67
C ILE A 15 -19.33 -2.05 -15.01
N CYS A 16 -19.96 -0.99 -15.49
CA CYS A 16 -21.23 -0.49 -14.95
C CYS A 16 -22.32 -1.56 -15.04
N ARG A 17 -22.42 -2.27 -16.16
CA ARG A 17 -23.39 -3.36 -16.36
C ARG A 17 -23.14 -4.54 -15.43
N ALA A 18 -21.88 -4.93 -15.24
CA ALA A 18 -21.52 -5.99 -14.31
C ALA A 18 -21.90 -5.62 -12.86
N ARG A 19 -21.61 -4.38 -12.44
CA ARG A 19 -21.99 -3.86 -11.11
C ARG A 19 -23.50 -3.86 -10.89
N GLU A 20 -24.27 -3.42 -11.88
CA GLU A 20 -25.73 -3.43 -11.84
C GLU A 20 -26.29 -4.84 -11.66
N ASN A 21 -25.76 -5.82 -12.41
CA ASN A 21 -26.16 -7.22 -12.29
C ASN A 21 -25.84 -7.80 -10.90
N LEU A 22 -24.65 -7.51 -10.38
CA LEU A 22 -24.24 -7.95 -9.05
C LEU A 22 -25.11 -7.30 -7.94
N TYR A 23 -25.43 -6.02 -8.08
CA TYR A 23 -26.31 -5.31 -7.16
C TYR A 23 -27.72 -5.94 -7.14
N LYS A 24 -28.30 -6.21 -8.32
CA LYS A 24 -29.61 -6.92 -8.44
C LYS A 24 -29.61 -8.30 -7.81
N ALA A 25 -28.44 -8.95 -7.73
CA ALA A 25 -28.25 -10.23 -7.07
C ALA A 25 -27.96 -10.11 -5.56
N GLY A 26 -27.98 -8.90 -4.98
CA GLY A 26 -27.71 -8.66 -3.56
C GLY A 26 -26.23 -8.70 -3.18
N VAL A 27 -25.31 -8.61 -4.15
CA VAL A 27 -23.86 -8.63 -3.90
C VAL A 27 -23.38 -7.23 -3.54
N LEU A 28 -22.71 -7.09 -2.39
CA LEU A 28 -22.09 -5.84 -1.95
C LEU A 28 -21.09 -5.33 -3.00
N GLN A 29 -21.26 -4.06 -3.41
CA GLN A 29 -20.43 -3.45 -4.45
C GLN A 29 -19.33 -2.58 -3.84
N GLY A 30 -18.13 -2.73 -4.39
CA GLY A 30 -16.96 -1.95 -4.03
C GLY A 30 -16.31 -1.27 -5.22
N PHE A 31 -15.34 -0.38 -4.98
CA PHE A 31 -14.45 0.13 -6.00
C PHE A 31 -12.97 -0.18 -5.72
N SER A 32 -12.18 -0.26 -6.77
CA SER A 32 -10.71 -0.24 -6.71
C SER A 32 -10.20 0.71 -7.77
N ILE A 33 -9.53 1.78 -7.34
CA ILE A 33 -9.08 2.86 -8.21
C ILE A 33 -7.57 2.94 -8.16
N THR A 34 -6.96 2.90 -9.34
CA THR A 34 -5.56 3.33 -9.48
C THR A 34 -5.53 4.83 -9.73
N VAL A 35 -4.93 5.58 -8.81
CA VAL A 35 -4.66 7.01 -8.95
C VAL A 35 -3.39 7.20 -9.76
N THR A 36 -3.50 7.95 -10.84
CA THR A 36 -2.38 8.39 -11.68
C THR A 36 -2.30 9.91 -11.64
N ARG A 37 -1.20 10.46 -12.14
CA ARG A 37 -1.08 11.92 -12.33
C ARG A 37 -2.23 12.53 -13.11
N GLU A 38 -2.69 11.82 -14.14
CA GLU A 38 -3.69 12.29 -15.10
C GLU A 38 -5.12 12.25 -14.54
N ASN A 39 -5.44 11.30 -13.67
CA ASN A 39 -6.80 11.14 -13.15
C ASN A 39 -6.98 11.65 -11.73
N ALA A 40 -5.90 12.09 -11.06
CA ALA A 40 -5.90 12.46 -9.65
C ALA A 40 -7.06 13.39 -9.31
N GLU A 41 -7.21 14.50 -10.04
CA GLU A 41 -8.26 15.50 -9.80
C GLU A 41 -9.67 14.92 -9.91
N ILE A 42 -9.92 14.07 -10.90
CA ILE A 42 -11.22 13.44 -11.11
C ILE A 42 -11.53 12.48 -9.97
N VAL A 43 -10.60 11.58 -9.65
CA VAL A 43 -10.82 10.54 -8.64
C VAL A 43 -10.77 11.07 -7.22
N THR A 44 -10.32 12.31 -7.01
CA THR A 44 -10.39 13.05 -5.75
C THR A 44 -11.55 14.06 -5.69
N SER A 45 -12.42 14.11 -6.70
CA SER A 45 -13.57 15.03 -6.74
C SER A 45 -14.74 14.53 -5.87
N ASP A 46 -15.53 15.47 -5.33
CA ASP A 46 -16.70 15.10 -4.53
C ASP A 46 -17.75 14.41 -5.41
N GLU A 47 -17.93 14.91 -6.63
CA GLU A 47 -18.84 14.44 -7.67
C GLU A 47 -18.59 12.98 -8.03
N PHE A 48 -17.31 12.59 -8.17
CA PHE A 48 -16.96 11.21 -8.51
C PHE A 48 -17.34 10.23 -7.39
N ILE A 49 -17.07 10.58 -6.13
CA ILE A 49 -17.47 9.73 -4.99
C ILE A 49 -18.98 9.71 -4.82
N ASP A 50 -19.67 10.82 -5.04
CA ASP A 50 -21.14 10.87 -4.97
C ASP A 50 -21.79 9.98 -6.03
N ASP A 51 -21.30 10.01 -7.28
CA ASP A 51 -21.76 9.08 -8.33
C ASP A 51 -21.54 7.61 -7.94
N LEU A 52 -20.43 7.27 -7.28
CA LEU A 52 -20.21 5.90 -6.80
C LEU A 52 -21.21 5.49 -5.71
N ILE A 53 -21.50 6.38 -4.77
CA ILE A 53 -22.47 6.15 -3.69
C ILE A 53 -23.89 6.00 -4.27
N GLU A 54 -24.28 6.88 -5.19
CA GLU A 54 -25.57 6.81 -5.89
C GLU A 54 -25.73 5.49 -6.67
N ARG A 55 -24.62 4.91 -7.14
CA ARG A 55 -24.55 3.58 -7.78
C ARG A 55 -24.35 2.44 -6.79
N ASN A 56 -24.81 2.61 -5.54
CA ASN A 56 -24.82 1.60 -4.49
C ASN A 56 -23.43 1.02 -4.13
N VAL A 57 -22.36 1.81 -4.27
CA VAL A 57 -21.04 1.39 -3.77
C VAL A 57 -20.91 1.75 -2.30
N SER A 58 -20.64 0.74 -1.49
CA SER A 58 -20.57 0.89 -0.03
C SER A 58 -19.14 0.97 0.50
N PHE A 59 -18.16 0.53 -0.28
CA PHE A 59 -16.77 0.44 0.13
C PHE A 59 -15.78 0.62 -1.04
N GLY A 60 -14.55 1.10 -0.80
CA GLY A 60 -13.58 1.25 -1.89
C GLY A 60 -12.12 1.37 -1.47
N TRP A 61 -11.22 1.05 -2.41
CA TRP A 61 -9.77 1.06 -2.21
C TRP A 61 -9.12 2.01 -3.21
N TYR A 62 -8.31 2.92 -2.70
CA TYR A 62 -7.38 3.70 -3.50
C TYR A 62 -5.99 3.06 -3.49
N PHE A 63 -5.45 2.90 -4.68
CA PHE A 63 -4.07 2.51 -4.93
C PHE A 63 -3.43 3.61 -5.77
N ILE A 64 -2.28 4.15 -5.39
CA ILE A 64 -1.54 5.02 -6.32
C ILE A 64 -0.80 4.16 -7.34
N TYR A 65 -0.56 4.71 -8.52
CA TYR A 65 0.30 4.07 -9.51
C TYR A 65 1.73 3.97 -8.98
N ILE A 66 2.29 2.76 -9.03
CA ILE A 66 3.69 2.46 -8.71
C ILE A 66 4.39 2.07 -10.01
N PRO A 67 5.59 2.59 -10.31
CA PRO A 67 6.29 2.36 -11.58
C PRO A 67 6.99 1.00 -11.54
N ILE A 68 6.21 -0.08 -11.56
CA ILE A 68 6.68 -1.47 -11.58
C ILE A 68 5.88 -2.28 -12.62
N GLY A 69 6.50 -3.34 -13.16
CA GLY A 69 5.90 -4.23 -14.15
C GLY A 69 6.48 -4.06 -15.56
N LYS A 70 5.71 -4.44 -16.59
CA LYS A 70 6.23 -4.61 -17.97
C LYS A 70 6.87 -3.35 -18.58
N ASN A 71 6.31 -2.18 -18.34
CA ASN A 71 6.75 -0.89 -18.89
C ASN A 71 6.50 0.21 -17.84
N PRO A 72 7.35 0.30 -16.80
CA PRO A 72 7.14 1.22 -15.70
C PRO A 72 7.35 2.67 -16.17
N LYS A 73 6.46 3.57 -15.76
CA LYS A 73 6.51 5.00 -16.14
C LYS A 73 6.33 5.89 -14.93
N VAL A 74 7.40 6.56 -14.50
CA VAL A 74 7.36 7.53 -13.39
C VAL A 74 6.41 8.69 -13.66
N ASP A 75 6.14 9.00 -14.93
CA ASP A 75 5.23 10.08 -15.30
C ASP A 75 3.75 9.81 -15.00
N PHE A 76 3.39 8.54 -14.76
CA PHE A 76 2.05 8.18 -14.32
C PHE A 76 1.87 8.25 -12.81
N MET A 77 2.96 8.35 -12.04
CA MET A 77 2.86 8.49 -10.59
C MET A 77 2.19 9.83 -10.24
N PRO A 78 1.19 9.83 -9.34
CA PRO A 78 0.64 11.08 -8.82
C PRO A 78 1.77 11.85 -8.12
N THR A 79 1.80 13.18 -8.29
CA THR A 79 2.79 14.02 -7.60
C THR A 79 2.64 13.89 -6.08
N PRO A 80 3.66 14.25 -5.28
CA PRO A 80 3.55 14.29 -3.82
C PRO A 80 2.33 15.09 -3.32
N GLU A 81 2.01 16.22 -3.98
CA GLU A 81 0.86 17.06 -3.68
C GLU A 81 -0.45 16.35 -4.01
N GLN A 82 -0.55 15.70 -5.18
CA GLN A 82 -1.74 14.92 -5.56
C GLN A 82 -1.98 13.76 -4.59
N ARG A 83 -0.91 13.07 -4.15
CA ARG A 83 -1.01 12.02 -3.12
C ARG A 83 -1.48 12.57 -1.78
N ASN A 84 -0.96 13.73 -1.34
CA ASN A 84 -1.41 14.36 -0.10
C ASN A 84 -2.86 14.86 -0.22
N HIS A 85 -3.26 15.38 -1.38
CA HIS A 85 -4.65 15.76 -1.61
C HIS A 85 -5.61 14.57 -1.53
N LEU A 86 -5.21 13.40 -2.08
CA LEU A 86 -5.97 12.17 -1.91
C LEU A 86 -6.17 11.81 -0.42
N ARG A 87 -5.12 11.90 0.41
CA ARG A 87 -5.22 11.68 1.87
C ARG A 87 -6.31 12.57 2.48
N GLU A 88 -6.26 13.87 2.22
CA GLU A 88 -7.20 14.85 2.76
C GLU A 88 -8.64 14.53 2.34
N LYS A 89 -8.85 14.18 1.06
CA LYS A 89 -10.16 13.82 0.52
C LYS A 89 -10.70 12.53 1.13
N VAL A 90 -9.90 11.47 1.20
CA VAL A 90 -10.30 10.20 1.83
C VAL A 90 -10.70 10.42 3.29
N TRP A 91 -9.95 11.23 4.03
CA TRP A 91 -10.25 11.53 5.43
C TRP A 91 -11.52 12.35 5.61
N LYS A 92 -11.73 13.36 4.74
CA LYS A 92 -12.98 14.12 4.67
C LYS A 92 -14.15 13.17 4.43
N TRP A 93 -14.09 12.34 3.38
CA TRP A 93 -15.19 11.48 2.97
C TRP A 93 -15.56 10.44 4.02
N ARG A 94 -14.59 9.83 4.71
CA ARG A 94 -14.88 8.91 5.82
C ARG A 94 -15.68 9.56 6.95
N SER A 95 -15.56 10.87 7.11
CA SER A 95 -16.27 11.63 8.15
C SER A 95 -17.61 12.20 7.67
N THR A 96 -17.80 12.37 6.35
CA THR A 96 -18.94 13.14 5.80
C THR A 96 -19.81 12.36 4.82
N LYS A 97 -19.37 11.20 4.32
CA LYS A 97 -20.06 10.44 3.28
C LYS A 97 -20.32 8.99 3.74
N PRO A 98 -21.44 8.36 3.34
CA PRO A 98 -21.80 7.00 3.76
C PRO A 98 -21.02 5.93 2.98
N ILE A 99 -19.68 6.00 2.98
CA ILE A 99 -18.81 5.07 2.26
C ILE A 99 -17.56 4.75 3.07
N PHE A 100 -17.20 3.47 3.14
CA PHE A 100 -15.90 3.07 3.69
C PHE A 100 -14.84 3.14 2.60
N ILE A 101 -13.78 3.91 2.81
CA ILE A 101 -12.67 3.99 1.86
C ILE A 101 -11.42 3.50 2.56
N GLY A 102 -10.58 2.71 1.91
CA GLY A 102 -9.21 2.38 2.30
C GLY A 102 -8.22 3.05 1.35
N ASP A 103 -7.15 3.64 1.88
CA ASP A 103 -6.05 4.23 1.10
C ASP A 103 -4.76 3.47 1.41
N PHE A 104 -4.27 2.74 0.42
CA PHE A 104 -3.17 1.80 0.61
C PHE A 104 -1.82 2.47 0.94
N TRP A 105 -1.65 3.76 0.65
CA TRP A 105 -0.40 4.49 0.90
C TRP A 105 -0.51 5.59 1.94
N ASN A 106 -1.69 6.17 2.16
CA ASN A 106 -1.86 7.26 3.12
C ASN A 106 -2.44 6.82 4.47
N ASP A 107 -2.90 5.57 4.62
CA ASP A 107 -3.50 5.08 5.88
C ASP A 107 -2.50 4.56 6.91
N GLY A 108 -1.19 4.72 6.71
CA GLY A 108 -0.21 4.25 7.68
C GLY A 108 -0.49 4.69 9.13
N PRO A 109 -0.98 5.90 9.44
CA PRO A 109 -1.39 6.27 10.81
C PRO A 109 -2.50 5.37 11.39
N TRP A 110 -3.42 4.91 10.55
CA TRP A 110 -4.57 4.07 10.91
C TRP A 110 -4.24 2.58 11.02
N VAL A 111 -3.19 2.13 10.30
CA VAL A 111 -2.83 0.70 10.25
C VAL A 111 -1.47 0.38 10.87
N GLY A 112 -0.81 1.37 11.46
CA GLY A 112 0.49 1.22 12.12
C GLY A 112 1.65 1.08 11.14
N GLY A 113 1.72 1.92 10.12
CA GLY A 113 2.76 1.92 9.08
C GLY A 113 2.54 0.90 7.97
N CYS A 114 3.61 0.54 7.24
CA CYS A 114 3.54 -0.42 6.14
C CYS A 114 3.00 -1.77 6.61
N ILE A 115 2.03 -2.35 5.90
CA ILE A 115 1.41 -3.65 6.29
C ILE A 115 2.12 -4.88 5.69
N ALA A 116 3.15 -4.65 4.87
CA ALA A 116 3.91 -5.66 4.14
C ALA A 116 4.84 -6.51 5.03
N GLY A 117 5.51 -7.47 4.40
CA GLY A 117 6.49 -8.33 5.02
C GLY A 117 5.85 -9.27 6.03
N GLY A 118 4.65 -9.79 5.74
CA GLY A 118 3.96 -10.73 6.62
C GLY A 118 3.45 -10.14 7.94
N ARG A 119 3.55 -8.81 8.16
CA ARG A 119 3.02 -8.14 9.36
C ARG A 119 1.50 -8.22 9.40
N LYS A 120 0.84 -7.88 8.29
CA LYS A 120 -0.61 -8.09 8.10
C LYS A 120 -0.94 -8.78 6.78
N TYR A 121 -0.07 -8.65 5.79
CA TYR A 121 -0.23 -9.34 4.51
C TYR A 121 1.13 -9.62 3.87
N PHE A 122 1.10 -10.50 2.88
CA PHE A 122 2.16 -10.80 1.94
C PHE A 122 1.50 -11.35 0.67
N HIS A 123 2.27 -11.60 -0.38
CA HIS A 123 1.79 -12.05 -1.66
C HIS A 123 2.46 -13.38 -2.02
N ILE A 124 1.70 -14.32 -2.56
CA ILE A 124 2.24 -15.53 -3.20
C ILE A 124 1.89 -15.41 -4.68
N ASN A 125 2.89 -15.30 -5.54
CA ASN A 125 2.66 -15.15 -6.97
C ASN A 125 2.26 -16.49 -7.63
N ALA A 126 1.92 -16.45 -8.92
CA ALA A 126 1.47 -17.63 -9.66
C ALA A 126 2.54 -18.74 -9.83
N LEU A 127 3.82 -18.42 -9.62
CA LEU A 127 4.93 -19.37 -9.65
C LEU A 127 5.25 -19.92 -8.24
N GLY A 128 4.56 -19.42 -7.21
CA GLY A 128 4.73 -19.83 -5.82
C GLY A 128 5.75 -19.02 -5.03
N ASP A 129 6.39 -17.99 -5.61
CA ASP A 129 7.30 -17.15 -4.84
C ASP A 129 6.52 -16.38 -3.77
N ILE A 130 7.10 -16.32 -2.57
CA ILE A 130 6.51 -15.65 -1.42
C ILE A 130 7.14 -14.26 -1.29
N GLU A 131 6.38 -13.27 -1.73
CA GLU A 131 6.77 -11.86 -1.81
C GLU A 131 6.21 -11.07 -0.61
N PRO A 132 6.94 -10.10 -0.05
CA PRO A 132 6.48 -9.38 1.15
C PRO A 132 5.30 -8.44 0.87
N CYS A 133 5.05 -8.10 -0.40
CA CYS A 133 4.03 -7.16 -0.85
C CYS A 133 3.73 -7.48 -2.31
N VAL A 134 2.48 -7.27 -2.75
CA VAL A 134 2.09 -7.48 -4.16
C VAL A 134 2.84 -6.57 -5.15
N PHE A 135 3.48 -5.50 -4.65
CA PHE A 135 4.32 -4.58 -5.41
C PHE A 135 5.83 -4.78 -5.16
N ILE A 136 6.24 -5.66 -4.23
CA ILE A 136 7.66 -5.96 -3.98
C ILE A 136 7.94 -7.35 -4.55
N HIS A 137 8.30 -7.37 -5.82
CA HIS A 137 8.55 -8.61 -6.55
C HIS A 137 9.97 -9.15 -6.33
N PHE A 138 10.26 -9.43 -5.06
CA PHE A 138 11.49 -10.08 -4.59
C PHE A 138 11.12 -11.16 -3.58
N ALA A 139 11.80 -12.30 -3.64
CA ALA A 139 11.56 -13.41 -2.74
C ALA A 139 12.86 -14.11 -2.33
N THR A 140 12.81 -14.82 -1.21
CA THR A 140 13.83 -15.80 -0.79
C THR A 140 13.28 -17.22 -0.76
N ASP A 141 11.95 -17.35 -0.74
CA ASP A 141 11.24 -18.60 -0.52
C ASP A 141 10.15 -18.81 -1.58
N ASN A 142 9.94 -20.09 -1.93
CA ASN A 142 8.85 -20.53 -2.77
C ASN A 142 8.02 -21.58 -2.02
N ILE A 143 6.69 -21.44 -2.06
CA ILE A 143 5.79 -22.29 -1.28
C ILE A 143 5.89 -23.78 -1.65
N PHE A 144 6.12 -24.10 -2.92
CA PHE A 144 6.25 -25.48 -3.37
C PHE A 144 7.55 -26.12 -2.86
N ASP A 145 8.61 -25.33 -2.78
CA ASP A 145 9.91 -25.82 -2.30
C ASP A 145 9.94 -25.95 -0.77
N LEU A 146 9.26 -25.06 -0.05
CA LEU A 146 9.02 -25.22 1.39
C LEU A 146 8.25 -26.50 1.67
N TRP A 147 7.15 -26.73 0.95
CA TRP A 147 6.33 -27.93 1.10
C TRP A 147 7.14 -29.23 0.90
N LYS A 148 7.96 -29.30 -0.17
CA LYS A 148 8.84 -30.45 -0.42
C LYS A 148 9.84 -30.71 0.70
N LYS A 149 10.24 -29.68 1.44
CA LYS A 149 11.16 -29.75 2.59
C LYS A 149 10.44 -30.03 3.91
N GLY A 150 9.14 -30.31 3.89
CA GLY A 150 8.33 -30.49 5.10
C GLY A 150 8.08 -29.19 5.88
N LYS A 151 8.30 -28.03 5.24
CA LYS A 151 8.09 -26.70 5.81
C LYS A 151 6.75 -26.11 5.36
N GLY A 152 6.28 -25.11 6.10
CA GLY A 152 5.02 -24.43 5.84
C GLY A 152 5.17 -22.93 5.62
N LEU A 153 4.02 -22.27 5.47
CA LEU A 153 3.96 -20.83 5.22
C LEU A 153 4.51 -19.99 6.39
N ARG A 154 4.43 -20.54 7.62
CA ARG A 154 5.04 -19.93 8.81
C ARG A 154 6.54 -19.71 8.62
N ASP A 155 7.25 -20.70 8.07
CA ASP A 155 8.70 -20.62 7.83
C ASP A 155 9.08 -19.43 6.94
N ALA A 156 8.28 -19.15 5.90
CA ALA A 156 8.49 -17.99 5.05
C ALA A 156 8.16 -16.67 5.78
N ILE A 157 7.06 -16.64 6.53
CA ILE A 157 6.61 -15.41 7.22
C ILE A 157 7.62 -14.98 8.29
N VAL A 158 8.27 -15.92 8.97
CA VAL A 158 9.32 -15.64 9.96
C VAL A 158 10.73 -15.74 9.39
N SER A 159 10.89 -15.82 8.07
CA SER A 159 12.21 -15.88 7.43
C SER A 159 13.02 -14.60 7.73
N PRO A 160 14.36 -14.68 7.69
CA PRO A 160 15.22 -13.52 7.90
C PRO A 160 14.84 -12.33 7.00
N PHE A 161 14.49 -12.57 5.74
CA PHE A 161 14.08 -11.54 4.79
C PHE A 161 12.81 -10.80 5.25
N PHE A 162 11.78 -11.53 5.67
CA PHE A 162 10.53 -10.94 6.15
C PHE A 162 10.70 -10.25 7.51
N MET A 163 11.45 -10.87 8.43
CA MET A 163 11.77 -10.27 9.74
C MET A 163 12.52 -8.96 9.58
N ASP A 164 13.50 -8.88 8.67
CA ASP A 164 14.30 -7.67 8.48
C ASP A 164 13.49 -6.52 7.86
N ILE A 165 12.55 -6.81 6.96
CA ILE A 165 11.55 -5.83 6.50
C ILE A 165 10.76 -5.28 7.71
N ARG A 166 10.26 -6.16 8.58
CA ARG A 166 9.50 -5.74 9.77
C ARG A 166 10.35 -4.92 10.73
N LYS A 167 11.64 -5.25 10.88
CA LYS A 167 12.60 -4.48 11.69
C LYS A 167 12.74 -3.04 11.18
N HIS A 168 12.94 -2.85 9.88
CA HIS A 168 13.00 -1.52 9.25
C HIS A 168 11.67 -0.75 9.40
N GLN A 169 10.53 -1.43 9.30
CA GLN A 169 9.22 -0.77 9.53
C GLN A 169 9.09 -0.17 10.93
N LEU A 170 9.76 -0.73 11.96
CA LEU A 170 9.75 -0.19 13.32
C LEU A 170 10.49 1.15 13.44
N THR A 171 11.52 1.37 12.61
CA THR A 171 12.34 2.58 12.64
C THR A 171 11.73 3.72 11.82
N ASN A 172 10.78 3.45 10.92
CA ASN A 172 10.09 4.49 10.17
C ASN A 172 9.36 5.44 11.13
N ASP A 173 9.72 6.71 11.12
CA ASP A 173 9.23 7.73 12.03
C ASP A 173 8.04 8.55 11.49
N ASN A 174 7.65 8.36 10.23
CA ASN A 174 6.50 9.02 9.59
C ASN A 174 5.63 8.00 8.87
N TRP A 175 4.44 7.75 9.40
CA TRP A 175 3.53 6.78 8.80
C TRP A 175 2.66 7.33 7.67
N LEU A 176 2.77 8.61 7.29
CA LEU A 176 2.26 9.09 6.00
C LEU A 176 3.21 8.72 4.83
N THR A 177 4.42 8.27 5.15
CA THR A 177 5.44 7.76 4.22
C THR A 177 5.81 6.30 4.54
N PRO A 178 4.86 5.34 4.53
CA PRO A 178 5.10 3.99 5.02
C PRO A 178 5.81 3.06 4.02
N CYS A 179 5.70 3.28 2.72
CA CYS A 179 6.05 2.28 1.70
C CYS A 179 7.56 2.16 1.47
N THR A 180 8.11 0.96 1.61
CA THR A 180 9.55 0.71 1.37
C THR A 180 9.95 0.78 -0.11
N ILE A 181 9.02 0.94 -1.06
CA ILE A 181 9.33 1.15 -2.48
C ILE A 181 9.55 2.64 -2.75
N ILE A 182 8.60 3.49 -2.34
CA ILE A 182 8.50 4.88 -2.82
C ILE A 182 8.66 5.94 -1.73
N ASP A 183 8.64 5.54 -0.45
CA ASP A 183 8.66 6.44 0.70
C ASP A 183 9.94 6.27 1.53
N LYS A 184 10.40 5.02 1.65
CA LYS A 184 11.65 4.60 2.30
C LYS A 184 12.39 3.60 1.39
N PRO A 185 12.73 3.97 0.13
CA PRO A 185 13.37 3.08 -0.85
C PRO A 185 14.67 2.45 -0.32
N GLU A 186 15.39 3.14 0.54
CA GLU A 186 16.61 2.67 1.19
C GLU A 186 16.40 1.37 1.97
N PHE A 187 15.25 1.21 2.66
CA PHE A 187 14.95 0.01 3.43
C PHE A 187 14.79 -1.22 2.55
N LEU A 188 14.10 -1.07 1.41
CA LEU A 188 13.93 -2.21 0.49
C LEU A 188 15.27 -2.61 -0.14
N ARG A 189 16.08 -1.62 -0.56
CA ARG A 189 17.39 -1.88 -1.18
C ARG A 189 18.33 -2.62 -0.22
N GLU A 190 18.36 -2.20 1.04
CA GLU A 190 19.16 -2.86 2.07
C GLU A 190 18.72 -4.31 2.25
N VAL A 191 17.43 -4.54 2.49
CA VAL A 191 16.90 -5.88 2.79
C VAL A 191 17.01 -6.83 1.58
N VAL A 192 16.77 -6.36 0.36
CA VAL A 192 16.98 -7.19 -0.86
C VAL A 192 18.45 -7.60 -0.98
N LYS A 193 19.39 -6.67 -0.77
CA LYS A 193 20.82 -6.93 -0.86
C LYS A 193 21.29 -7.88 0.25
N THR A 194 20.89 -7.63 1.50
CA THR A 194 21.32 -8.40 2.67
C THR A 194 20.90 -9.86 2.58
N HIS A 195 19.69 -10.13 2.10
CA HIS A 195 19.14 -11.49 2.04
C HIS A 195 19.28 -12.15 0.68
N ASN A 196 19.96 -11.49 -0.27
CA ASN A 196 20.09 -11.94 -1.66
C ASN A 196 18.74 -12.36 -2.28
N ALA A 197 17.71 -11.55 -2.03
CA ALA A 197 16.36 -11.83 -2.51
C ALA A 197 16.32 -11.73 -4.04
N HIS A 198 15.86 -12.78 -4.71
CA HIS A 198 15.84 -12.83 -6.18
C HIS A 198 14.63 -12.09 -6.74
N PRO A 199 14.75 -11.44 -7.90
CA PRO A 199 13.63 -10.82 -8.59
C PRO A 199 12.65 -11.92 -9.07
N THR A 200 11.35 -11.70 -8.87
CA THR A 200 10.31 -12.68 -9.22
C THR A 200 9.54 -12.32 -10.49
N HIS A 201 9.85 -11.17 -11.10
CA HIS A 201 9.42 -10.83 -12.46
C HIS A 201 10.52 -10.05 -13.18
N LYS A 202 10.45 -10.08 -14.52
CA LYS A 202 11.37 -9.29 -15.36
C LYS A 202 11.18 -7.80 -15.11
N GLY A 203 12.23 -7.13 -14.66
CA GLY A 203 12.24 -5.69 -14.38
C GLY A 203 11.91 -5.34 -12.93
N ALA A 204 11.84 -6.30 -12.01
CA ALA A 204 11.67 -6.02 -10.58
C ALA A 204 12.76 -5.10 -10.02
N GLU A 205 13.96 -5.19 -10.60
CA GLU A 205 15.13 -4.45 -10.15
C GLU A 205 15.01 -2.95 -10.40
N THR A 206 14.16 -2.49 -11.32
CA THR A 206 14.09 -1.06 -11.68
C THR A 206 13.69 -0.16 -10.50
N ILE A 207 12.98 -0.69 -9.50
CA ILE A 207 12.63 0.08 -8.30
C ILE A 207 13.77 0.18 -7.26
N ILE A 208 14.83 -0.63 -7.40
CA ILE A 208 15.99 -0.62 -6.50
C ILE A 208 17.29 -0.14 -7.15
N GLN A 209 17.34 -0.03 -8.48
CA GLN A 209 18.49 0.49 -9.22
C GLN A 209 18.09 1.25 -10.50
N GLY A 210 18.94 2.18 -10.94
CA GLY A 210 18.78 2.96 -12.16
C GLY A 210 17.85 4.18 -12.02
N GLU A 211 17.44 4.76 -13.15
CA GLU A 211 16.74 6.05 -13.20
C GLU A 211 15.42 6.07 -12.42
N ILE A 212 14.69 4.95 -12.40
CA ILE A 212 13.44 4.83 -11.62
C ILE A 212 13.76 4.90 -10.13
N ALA A 213 14.80 4.21 -9.67
CA ALA A 213 15.22 4.24 -8.28
C ALA A 213 15.63 5.67 -7.85
N ASP A 214 16.37 6.39 -8.69
CA ASP A 214 16.75 7.79 -8.44
C ASP A 214 15.53 8.73 -8.36
N TYR A 215 14.54 8.52 -9.23
CA TYR A 215 13.27 9.24 -9.18
C TYR A 215 12.52 8.96 -7.86
N LEU A 216 12.46 7.71 -7.43
CA LEU A 216 11.79 7.32 -6.19
C LEU A 216 12.46 7.94 -4.95
N ASP A 217 13.79 8.08 -4.96
CA ASP A 217 14.51 8.78 -3.89
C ASP A 217 14.12 10.26 -3.80
N LYS A 218 13.94 10.91 -4.95
CA LYS A 218 13.45 12.29 -5.00
C LYS A 218 12.01 12.38 -4.52
N TYR A 219 11.15 11.51 -5.01
CA TYR A 219 9.74 11.44 -4.63
C TYR A 219 9.56 11.26 -3.11
N ALA A 220 10.32 10.33 -2.51
CA ALA A 220 10.32 10.06 -1.09
C ALA A 220 10.64 11.31 -0.25
N ARG A 221 11.69 12.06 -0.64
CA ARG A 221 12.09 13.30 0.04
C ARG A 221 11.04 14.40 -0.06
N GLU A 222 10.46 14.59 -1.24
CA GLU A 222 9.43 15.60 -1.47
C GLU A 222 8.15 15.30 -0.68
N LEU A 223 7.71 14.04 -0.69
CA LEU A 223 6.54 13.64 0.07
C LEU A 223 6.75 13.71 1.59
N ASP A 224 7.92 13.30 2.09
CA ASP A 224 8.22 13.43 3.52
C ASP A 224 8.19 14.89 3.95
N LYS A 225 8.77 15.80 3.15
CA LYS A 225 8.73 17.24 3.40
C LYS A 225 7.29 17.77 3.52
N ILE A 226 6.39 17.34 2.65
CA ILE A 226 4.98 17.77 2.65
C ILE A 226 4.22 17.19 3.84
N THR A 227 4.43 15.90 4.12
CA THR A 227 3.60 15.15 5.08
C THR A 227 4.12 15.23 6.52
N ARG A 228 5.40 15.57 6.74
CA ARG A 228 6.00 15.60 8.08
C ARG A 228 5.31 16.56 9.04
N PRO A 229 5.04 17.83 8.68
CA PRO A 229 4.29 18.72 9.59
C PRO A 229 2.91 18.15 9.93
N GLU A 230 2.24 17.52 8.97
CA GLU A 230 0.92 16.91 9.18
C GLU A 230 1.00 15.69 10.09
N PHE A 231 2.02 14.84 9.93
CA PHE A 231 2.25 13.70 10.80
C PHE A 231 2.58 14.13 12.23
N GLU A 232 3.36 15.20 12.41
CA GLU A 232 3.66 15.75 13.73
C GLU A 232 2.41 16.27 14.44
N LYS A 233 1.51 16.96 13.73
CA LYS A 233 0.20 17.37 14.26
C LYS A 233 -0.64 16.17 14.71
N MET A 234 -0.68 15.10 13.90
CA MET A 234 -1.37 13.85 14.25
C MET A 234 -0.78 13.24 15.54
N ALA A 235 0.54 13.18 15.64
CA ALA A 235 1.23 12.64 16.82
C ALA A 235 1.00 13.48 18.08
N LYS A 236 0.82 14.80 17.95
CA LYS A 236 0.48 15.73 19.04
C LYS A 236 -1.00 15.70 19.45
N GLY A 237 -1.85 14.96 18.72
CA GLY A 237 -3.27 14.84 19.01
C GLY A 237 -4.14 15.96 18.43
N GLU A 238 -3.62 16.78 17.50
CA GLU A 238 -4.41 17.84 16.85
C GLU A 238 -5.53 17.29 15.94
N TYR A 239 -5.44 16.01 15.57
CA TYR A 239 -6.44 15.28 14.80
C TYR A 239 -7.35 14.41 15.68
N ASP A 240 -7.21 14.48 17.00
CA ASP A 240 -8.07 13.72 17.91
C ASP A 240 -9.48 14.33 17.95
N SER A 241 -10.48 13.46 18.04
CA SER A 241 -11.89 13.82 18.12
C SER A 241 -12.55 13.15 19.32
N SER A 242 -13.80 13.51 19.61
CA SER A 242 -14.58 12.85 20.66
C SER A 242 -14.84 11.36 20.38
N VAL A 243 -14.80 10.94 19.12
CA VAL A 243 -15.07 9.55 18.70
C VAL A 243 -13.78 8.74 18.58
N VAL A 244 -12.72 9.37 18.07
CA VAL A 244 -11.45 8.69 17.75
C VAL A 244 -10.27 9.53 18.20
N GLN A 245 -9.41 8.92 18.99
CA GLN A 245 -8.14 9.49 19.45
C GLN A 245 -7.02 8.89 18.59
N LEU A 246 -6.75 9.49 17.43
CA LEU A 246 -5.76 9.01 16.46
C LEU A 246 -4.35 8.94 17.05
N SER A 247 -3.95 9.93 17.86
CA SER A 247 -2.64 9.92 18.53
C SER A 247 -2.44 8.65 19.39
N LYS A 248 -3.49 8.25 20.12
CA LYS A 248 -3.52 7.02 20.92
C LYS A 248 -3.53 5.78 20.05
N VAL A 249 -4.30 5.76 18.96
CA VAL A 249 -4.29 4.66 17.98
C VAL A 249 -2.87 4.44 17.44
N MET A 250 -2.18 5.52 17.07
CA MET A 250 -0.81 5.46 16.57
C MET A 250 0.16 4.93 17.62
N LYS A 251 0.08 5.41 18.87
CA LYS A 251 0.90 4.92 19.98
C LYS A 251 0.69 3.43 20.23
N ASN A 252 -0.58 2.99 20.29
CA ASN A 252 -0.92 1.58 20.47
C ASN A 252 -0.35 0.71 19.34
N HIS A 253 -0.39 1.21 18.09
CA HIS A 253 0.23 0.50 16.97
C HIS A 253 1.75 0.39 17.10
N ARG A 254 2.45 1.42 17.60
CA ARG A 254 3.90 1.36 17.82
C ARG A 254 4.25 0.26 18.82
N GLU A 255 3.56 0.25 19.96
CA GLU A 255 3.76 -0.74 21.01
C GLU A 255 3.43 -2.16 20.51
N LYS A 256 2.29 -2.31 19.83
CA LYS A 256 1.86 -3.58 19.25
C LYS A 256 2.86 -4.12 18.23
N ASN A 257 3.28 -3.30 17.26
CA ASN A 257 4.22 -3.71 16.22
C ASN A 257 5.55 -4.17 16.83
N LYS A 258 6.07 -3.44 17.83
CA LYS A 258 7.31 -3.81 18.53
C LYS A 258 7.16 -5.14 19.26
N LYS A 259 6.07 -5.32 20.03
CA LYS A 259 5.79 -6.56 20.75
C LYS A 259 5.64 -7.76 19.83
N GLU A 260 4.92 -7.60 18.72
CA GLU A 260 4.74 -8.67 17.72
C GLU A 260 6.08 -9.08 17.09
N TYR A 261 6.92 -8.11 16.73
CA TYR A 261 8.27 -8.37 16.22
C TYR A 261 9.12 -9.15 17.24
N GLU A 262 9.14 -8.73 18.50
CA GLU A 262 9.92 -9.39 19.56
C GLU A 262 9.47 -10.85 19.78
N ILE A 263 8.16 -11.12 19.76
CA ILE A 263 7.62 -12.48 19.88
C ILE A 263 8.05 -13.34 18.70
N GLN A 264 7.92 -12.81 17.48
CA GLN A 264 8.28 -13.53 16.26
C GLN A 264 9.78 -13.80 16.17
N ASN A 265 10.63 -12.87 16.60
CA ASN A 265 12.08 -13.03 16.58
C ASN A 265 12.55 -14.11 17.56
N ARG A 266 11.99 -14.17 18.78
CA ARG A 266 12.33 -15.20 19.77
C ARG A 266 12.00 -16.60 19.26
N GLY A 267 10.83 -16.77 18.62
CA GLY A 267 10.41 -18.05 18.05
C GLY A 267 11.17 -18.49 16.79
N VAL A 268 12.16 -17.73 16.33
CA VAL A 268 13.11 -18.10 15.26
C VAL A 268 14.44 -18.59 15.86
N GLU A 269 14.76 -18.20 17.09
CA GLU A 269 15.98 -18.59 17.81
C GLU A 269 15.83 -19.90 18.61
N GLU A 270 14.58 -20.36 18.83
CA GLU A 270 14.20 -21.66 19.41
C GLU A 270 13.94 -22.72 18.34
#